data_AF-A0A3B9ZML0-F1
#
_entry.id   AF-A0A3B9ZML0-F1
#
_cell.length_a   1.000
_cell.length_b   1.000
_cell.length_c   1.000
_cell.angle_alpha   90.00
_cell.angle_beta   90.00
_cell.angle_gamma   90.00
#
_symmetry.space_group_name_H-M   'P 1'
#
loop_
_entity.id
_entity.type
_entity.pdbx_description
1 polymer ?
#
loop_
_entity_poly.entity_id
_entity_poly.type
_entity_poly.pdbx_seq_one_letter_code
_entity_poly.pdbx_strand_id
1 'polypeptide(L)'
;SMEAIFENWESEFLQMALFVVLTIFLQQKGSSESKDFNKKEEVDREPSPKRKNAPWPVRKGGWILAIYSYSLSIAFTLLFVISFVLHLYGSLKDENEQLLMKSKPPVTALTYLGDTRFWFESFQNWQSEFLSVFAIVILSIYLRQKGSPQSKPVDAPNMETGE
;
A
#
# COMPACT_ATOMS: atom_id res chain seq x y z
N SER A 1 17.77 -13.84 5.67
CA SER A 1 18.62 -13.74 4.47
C SER A 1 18.22 -12.46 3.72
N MET A 2 18.91 -12.06 2.65
CA MET A 2 18.71 -10.74 2.03
C MET A 2 17.33 -10.66 1.36
N GLU A 3 16.94 -11.74 0.69
CA GLU A 3 15.65 -11.93 0.06
C GLU A 3 14.49 -11.80 1.05
N ALA A 4 14.53 -12.48 2.19
CA ALA A 4 13.45 -12.43 3.19
C ALA A 4 13.18 -11.02 3.75
N ILE A 5 14.22 -10.17 3.85
CA ILE A 5 14.03 -8.77 4.29
C ILE A 5 13.27 -7.98 3.23
N PHE A 6 13.68 -8.12 1.97
CA PHE A 6 13.09 -7.36 0.87
C PHE A 6 11.73 -7.92 0.44
N GLU A 7 11.49 -9.22 0.60
CA GLU A 7 10.20 -9.88 0.47
C GLU A 7 9.17 -9.28 1.45
N ASN A 8 9.55 -9.10 2.72
CA ASN A 8 8.71 -8.43 3.71
C ASN A 8 8.50 -6.95 3.42
N TRP A 9 9.55 -6.23 2.97
CA TRP A 9 9.40 -4.82 2.61
C TRP A 9 8.53 -4.64 1.37
N GLU A 10 8.63 -5.55 0.41
CA GLU A 10 7.78 -5.59 -0.76
C GLU A 10 6.31 -5.73 -0.36
N SER A 11 5.96 -6.68 0.51
CA SER A 11 4.58 -6.87 0.96
C SER A 11 4.04 -5.65 1.73
N GLU A 12 4.82 -5.12 2.67
CA GLU A 12 4.48 -3.91 3.45
C GLU A 12 4.21 -2.69 2.55
N PHE A 13 5.11 -2.38 1.62
CA PHE A 13 4.92 -1.21 0.76
C PHE A 13 3.81 -1.41 -0.27
N LEU A 14 3.61 -2.63 -0.76
CA LEU A 14 2.47 -2.96 -1.62
C LEU A 14 1.15 -2.78 -0.86
N GLN A 15 1.09 -3.27 0.37
CA GLN A 15 -0.05 -3.11 1.27
C GLN A 15 -0.35 -1.63 1.51
N MET A 16 0.65 -0.80 1.84
CA MET A 16 0.46 0.63 2.07
C MET A 16 0.00 1.37 0.81
N ALA A 17 0.58 1.06 -0.35
CA ALA A 17 0.16 1.62 -1.63
C ALA A 17 -1.31 1.28 -1.93
N LEU A 18 -1.69 0.01 -1.73
CA LEU A 18 -3.07 -0.45 -1.91
C LEU A 18 -4.01 0.15 -0.88
N PHE A 19 -3.59 0.31 0.38
CA PHE A 19 -4.39 0.95 1.42
C PHE A 19 -4.69 2.42 1.07
N VAL A 20 -3.70 3.18 0.60
CA VAL A 20 -3.90 4.57 0.14
C VAL A 20 -4.91 4.62 -1.01
N VAL A 21 -4.81 3.71 -1.97
CA VAL A 21 -5.73 3.67 -3.13
C VAL A 21 -7.13 3.21 -2.70
N LEU A 22 -7.20 2.16 -1.90
CA LEU A 22 -8.45 1.58 -1.40
C LEU A 22 -9.21 2.58 -0.52
N THR A 23 -8.52 3.34 0.33
CA THR A 23 -9.17 4.36 1.17
C THR A 23 -9.79 5.46 0.33
N ILE A 24 -9.17 5.89 -0.77
CA ILE A 24 -9.79 6.81 -1.74
C ILE A 24 -11.09 6.20 -2.32
N PHE A 25 -11.07 4.93 -2.71
CA PHE A 25 -12.25 4.24 -3.26
C PHE A 25 -13.35 3.98 -2.23
N LEU A 26 -13.00 3.53 -1.03
CA LEU A 26 -13.92 3.27 0.07
C LEU A 26 -14.57 4.57 0.53
N GLN A 27 -13.81 5.65 0.54
CA GLN A 27 -14.30 6.98 0.81
C GLN A 27 -15.34 7.45 -0.22
N GLN A 28 -15.19 7.05 -1.48
CA GLN A 28 -16.17 7.32 -2.54
C GLN A 28 -17.39 6.37 -2.52
N LYS A 29 -17.39 5.30 -1.69
CA LYS A 29 -18.38 4.20 -1.77
C LYS A 29 -19.18 3.91 -0.51
N GLY A 30 -19.10 4.69 0.56
CA GLY A 30 -19.96 4.43 1.72
C GLY A 30 -19.40 3.44 2.76
N SER A 31 -18.08 3.28 2.96
CA SER A 31 -17.52 2.44 4.04
C SER A 31 -17.61 3.08 5.45
N SER A 32 -17.18 2.38 6.51
CA SER A 32 -17.02 2.94 7.86
C SER A 32 -16.12 4.20 7.93
N GLU A 33 -15.24 4.36 6.95
CA GLU A 33 -14.35 5.52 6.71
C GLU A 33 -14.94 6.50 5.67
N SER A 34 -16.08 6.19 5.05
CA SER A 34 -16.63 7.05 4.01
C SER A 34 -17.40 8.21 4.59
N LYS A 35 -17.20 9.33 3.95
CA LYS A 35 -17.75 10.63 4.27
C LYS A 35 -19.25 10.69 4.02
N ASP A 36 -19.92 11.58 4.74
CA ASP A 36 -21.22 12.11 4.33
C ASP A 36 -21.05 12.84 2.98
N PHE A 37 -21.60 12.27 1.90
CA PHE A 37 -21.51 12.83 0.53
C PHE A 37 -22.04 14.28 0.43
N ASN A 38 -22.78 14.77 1.43
CA ASN A 38 -23.32 16.11 1.47
C ASN A 38 -22.37 17.17 2.05
N LYS A 39 -21.21 16.79 2.62
CA LYS A 39 -20.25 17.72 3.23
C LYS A 39 -18.98 17.85 2.41
N LYS A 40 -18.52 19.10 2.22
CA LYS A 40 -17.21 19.39 1.62
C LYS A 40 -16.13 19.19 2.68
N GLU A 41 -15.42 18.08 2.59
CA GLU A 41 -14.35 17.72 3.52
C GLU A 41 -13.04 18.47 3.24
N GLU A 42 -12.27 18.72 4.31
CA GLU A 42 -11.00 19.43 4.18
C GLU A 42 -9.97 18.69 3.32
N VAL A 43 -10.01 17.36 3.25
CA VAL A 43 -9.02 16.59 2.49
C VAL A 43 -9.25 16.67 0.97
N ASP A 44 -10.48 16.95 0.52
CA ASP A 44 -10.86 17.04 -0.91
C ASP A 44 -10.79 18.47 -1.45
N ARG A 45 -10.36 19.42 -0.62
CA ARG A 45 -10.32 20.83 -1.00
C ARG A 45 -9.31 21.07 -2.13
N GLU A 46 -9.70 21.87 -3.10
CA GLU A 46 -8.77 22.33 -4.13
C GLU A 46 -7.59 23.09 -3.51
N PRO A 47 -6.35 22.83 -3.98
CA PRO A 47 -5.16 23.54 -3.53
C PRO A 47 -5.24 25.01 -3.92
N SER A 48 -4.91 25.91 -2.98
CA SER A 48 -4.91 27.35 -3.22
C SER A 48 -3.58 27.98 -2.81
N PRO A 49 -2.89 28.71 -3.72
CA PRO A 49 -1.61 29.35 -3.43
C PRO A 49 -1.75 30.53 -2.46
N LYS A 50 -2.97 31.03 -2.26
CA LYS A 50 -3.28 32.16 -1.36
C LYS A 50 -3.42 31.75 0.10
N ARG A 51 -3.45 30.45 0.42
CA ARG A 51 -3.55 30.00 1.82
C ARG A 51 -2.29 30.36 2.61
N LYS A 52 -2.50 30.75 3.88
CA LYS A 52 -1.41 30.94 4.83
C LYS A 52 -0.58 29.66 4.89
N ASN A 53 0.73 29.79 4.73
CA ASN A 53 1.69 28.68 4.72
C ASN A 53 1.48 27.64 3.60
N ALA A 54 0.84 28.00 2.47
CA ALA A 54 0.77 27.11 1.32
C ALA A 54 2.17 26.62 0.92
N PRO A 55 2.41 25.30 0.77
CA PRO A 55 3.69 24.75 0.35
C PRO A 55 4.14 25.31 -1.00
N TRP A 56 5.45 25.36 -1.25
CA TRP A 56 5.99 25.85 -2.52
C TRP A 56 5.41 25.14 -3.78
N PRO A 57 5.19 23.81 -3.80
CA PRO A 57 4.58 23.15 -4.95
C PRO A 57 3.20 23.71 -5.30
N VAL A 58 2.40 24.03 -4.27
CA VAL A 58 1.07 24.65 -4.42
C VAL A 58 1.18 26.08 -4.96
N ARG A 59 2.19 26.85 -4.53
CA ARG A 59 2.44 28.21 -5.06
C ARG A 59 2.91 28.20 -6.51
N LYS A 60 3.67 27.18 -6.91
CA LYS A 60 4.20 27.05 -8.26
C LYS A 60 3.16 26.54 -9.25
N GLY A 61 2.29 25.62 -8.83
CA GLY A 61 1.26 25.05 -9.69
C GLY A 61 1.80 24.13 -10.79
N GLY A 62 0.97 23.88 -11.81
CA GLY A 62 1.33 23.06 -12.98
C GLY A 62 1.70 21.61 -12.63
N TRP A 63 2.65 21.04 -13.36
CA TRP A 63 3.08 19.64 -13.19
C TRP A 63 3.74 19.36 -11.83
N ILE A 64 4.32 20.38 -11.18
CA ILE A 64 4.94 20.23 -9.85
C ILE A 64 3.86 20.04 -8.80
N LEU A 65 2.77 20.80 -8.87
CA LEU A 65 1.60 20.55 -8.05
C LEU A 65 1.00 19.18 -8.36
N ALA A 66 0.94 18.76 -9.62
CA ALA A 66 0.44 17.43 -9.97
C ALA A 66 1.24 16.32 -9.28
N ILE A 67 2.57 16.31 -9.40
CA ILE A 67 3.43 15.32 -8.71
C ILE A 67 3.26 15.41 -7.18
N TYR A 68 3.21 16.63 -6.64
CA TYR A 68 3.03 16.84 -5.20
C TYR A 68 1.68 16.29 -4.69
N SER A 69 0.60 16.46 -5.45
CA SER A 69 -0.73 15.94 -5.10
C SER A 69 -0.79 14.42 -5.06
N TYR A 70 0.10 13.73 -5.79
CA TYR A 70 0.19 12.26 -5.81
C TYR A 70 1.42 11.72 -5.08
N SER A 71 2.17 12.57 -4.35
CA SER A 71 3.49 12.20 -3.85
C SER A 71 3.47 11.02 -2.87
N LEU A 72 2.39 10.85 -2.10
CA LEU A 72 2.25 9.73 -1.16
C LEU A 72 2.12 8.39 -1.89
N SER A 73 1.22 8.30 -2.86
CA SER A 73 1.06 7.10 -3.69
C SER A 73 2.32 6.80 -4.51
N ILE A 74 2.95 7.85 -5.05
CA ILE A 74 4.24 7.73 -5.77
C ILE A 74 5.32 7.18 -4.83
N ALA A 75 5.44 7.70 -3.62
CA ALA A 75 6.46 7.27 -2.66
C ALA A 75 6.30 5.79 -2.30
N PHE A 76 5.10 5.33 -1.93
CA PHE A 76 4.88 3.92 -1.61
C PHE A 76 5.05 3.01 -2.83
N THR A 77 4.63 3.44 -4.02
CA THR A 77 4.86 2.67 -5.25
C THR A 77 6.35 2.55 -5.57
N LEU A 78 7.13 3.61 -5.41
CA LEU A 78 8.58 3.57 -5.62
C LEU A 78 9.27 2.67 -4.60
N LEU A 79 8.89 2.76 -3.32
CA LEU A 79 9.40 1.88 -2.27
C LEU A 79 9.08 0.41 -2.56
N PHE A 80 7.85 0.11 -3.00
CA PHE A 80 7.48 -1.22 -3.46
C PHE A 80 8.35 -1.69 -4.63
N VAL A 81 8.51 -0.89 -5.69
CA VAL A 81 9.33 -1.26 -6.85
C VAL A 81 10.79 -1.51 -6.46
N ILE A 82 11.35 -0.67 -5.59
CA ILE A 82 12.73 -0.85 -5.09
C ILE A 82 12.84 -2.15 -4.30
N SER A 83 11.93 -2.41 -3.35
CA SER A 83 11.94 -3.64 -2.56
C SER A 83 11.73 -4.88 -3.43
N PHE A 84 10.80 -4.85 -4.39
CA PHE A 84 10.53 -5.93 -5.32
C PHE A 84 11.77 -6.29 -6.16
N VAL A 85 12.48 -5.28 -6.67
CA VAL A 85 13.73 -5.50 -7.43
C VAL A 85 14.83 -6.08 -6.54
N LEU A 86 14.96 -5.59 -5.30
CA LEU A 86 15.95 -6.10 -4.35
C LEU A 86 15.63 -7.53 -3.87
N HIS A 87 14.35 -7.85 -3.69
CA HIS A 87 13.86 -9.19 -3.42
C HIS A 87 14.19 -10.13 -4.58
N LEU A 88 13.81 -9.77 -5.83
CA LEU A 88 14.13 -10.55 -7.02
C LEU A 88 15.63 -10.82 -7.14
N TYR A 89 16.46 -9.79 -6.91
CA TYR A 89 17.91 -9.93 -6.94
C TYR A 89 18.43 -10.87 -5.85
N GLY A 90 17.93 -10.73 -4.61
CA GLY A 90 18.27 -11.59 -3.48
C GLY A 90 17.92 -13.05 -3.75
N SER A 91 16.68 -13.32 -4.15
CA SER A 91 16.19 -14.67 -4.43
C SER A 91 16.87 -15.31 -5.63
N LEU A 92 17.13 -14.55 -6.70
CA LEU A 92 17.90 -15.05 -7.85
C LEU A 92 19.32 -15.44 -7.46
N LYS A 93 19.96 -14.64 -6.60
CA LYS A 93 21.30 -14.93 -6.11
C LYS A 93 21.31 -16.21 -5.28
N ASP A 94 20.36 -16.37 -4.36
CA ASP A 94 20.21 -17.58 -3.56
C ASP A 94 19.96 -18.82 -4.44
N GLU A 95 19.04 -18.75 -5.40
CA GLU A 95 18.78 -19.86 -6.34
C GLU A 95 20.05 -20.23 -7.12
N ASN A 96 20.78 -19.25 -7.65
CA ASN A 96 22.00 -19.52 -8.41
C ASN A 96 23.12 -20.10 -7.55
N GLU A 97 23.23 -19.70 -6.28
CA GLU A 97 24.14 -20.33 -5.32
C GLU A 97 23.77 -21.80 -5.08
N GLN A 98 22.48 -22.10 -4.91
CA GLN A 98 21.97 -23.47 -4.76
C GLN A 98 22.17 -24.32 -6.03
N LEU A 99 21.95 -23.76 -7.21
CA LEU A 99 22.18 -24.44 -8.50
C LEU A 99 23.66 -24.79 -8.67
N LEU A 100 24.55 -23.87 -8.32
CA LEU A 100 25.98 -24.08 -8.38
C LEU A 100 26.43 -25.22 -7.46
N MET A 101 25.89 -25.29 -6.23
CA MET A 101 26.15 -26.42 -5.31
C MET A 101 25.67 -27.76 -5.87
N LYS A 102 24.64 -27.75 -6.72
CA LYS A 102 24.09 -28.92 -7.43
C LYS A 102 24.75 -29.16 -8.79
N SER A 103 25.83 -28.44 -9.13
CA SER A 103 26.51 -28.48 -10.45
C SER A 103 25.57 -28.21 -11.63
N LYS A 104 24.54 -27.38 -11.44
CA LYS A 104 23.60 -26.93 -12.47
C LYS A 104 23.97 -25.54 -12.97
N PRO A 105 23.65 -25.20 -14.24
CA PRO A 105 23.91 -23.86 -14.77
C PRO A 105 23.03 -22.81 -14.06
N PRO A 106 23.53 -21.57 -13.89
CA PRO A 106 22.74 -20.48 -13.32
C PRO A 106 21.60 -20.07 -14.26
N VAL A 107 20.52 -19.57 -13.69
CA VAL A 107 19.39 -18.99 -14.40
C VAL A 107 19.51 -17.47 -14.47
N THR A 108 18.89 -16.89 -15.50
CA THR A 108 18.84 -15.43 -15.67
C THR A 108 17.70 -14.82 -14.86
N ALA A 109 17.79 -13.52 -14.56
CA ALA A 109 16.72 -12.80 -13.87
C ALA A 109 15.37 -12.88 -14.59
N LEU A 110 15.36 -12.80 -15.92
CA LEU A 110 14.13 -12.89 -16.72
C LEU A 110 13.49 -14.29 -16.63
N THR A 111 14.32 -15.34 -16.62
CA THR A 111 13.85 -16.71 -16.42
C THR A 111 13.29 -16.90 -15.03
N TYR A 112 14.00 -16.41 -14.00
CA TYR A 112 13.62 -16.57 -12.61
C TYR A 112 12.36 -15.75 -12.23
N LEU A 113 12.14 -14.60 -12.86
CA LEU A 113 10.91 -13.83 -12.70
C LEU A 113 9.65 -14.60 -13.14
N GLY A 114 9.80 -15.56 -14.06
CA GLY A 114 8.73 -16.48 -14.46
C GLY A 114 8.67 -17.77 -13.64
N ASP A 115 9.58 -17.96 -12.69
CA ASP A 115 9.66 -19.17 -11.86
C ASP A 115 8.61 -19.15 -10.75
N THR A 116 8.03 -20.32 -10.45
CA THR A 116 7.00 -20.45 -9.41
C THR A 116 7.56 -20.17 -8.02
N ARG A 117 8.85 -20.44 -7.77
CA ARG A 117 9.49 -20.21 -6.47
C ARG A 117 9.45 -18.74 -6.07
N PHE A 118 9.87 -17.84 -6.98
CA PHE A 118 9.87 -16.40 -6.72
C PHE A 118 8.47 -15.89 -6.36
N TRP A 119 7.48 -16.29 -7.14
CA TRP A 119 6.09 -15.91 -6.87
C TRP A 119 5.53 -16.56 -5.61
N PHE A 120 5.96 -17.77 -5.26
CA PHE A 120 5.58 -18.40 -4.01
C PHE A 120 6.08 -17.59 -2.80
N GLU A 121 7.34 -17.15 -2.81
CA GLU A 121 7.91 -16.24 -1.81
C GLU A 121 7.04 -14.98 -1.68
N SER A 122 6.87 -14.20 -2.77
CA SER A 122 6.01 -13.00 -2.74
C SER A 122 4.57 -13.28 -2.29
N PHE A 123 3.90 -14.31 -2.84
CA PHE A 123 2.49 -14.58 -2.56
C PHE A 123 2.23 -15.07 -1.14
N GLN A 124 3.18 -15.76 -0.49
CA GLN A 124 3.02 -16.15 0.91
C GLN A 124 2.91 -14.93 1.82
N ASN A 125 3.80 -13.96 1.63
CA ASN A 125 3.79 -12.71 2.41
C ASN A 125 2.59 -11.81 2.06
N TRP A 126 2.28 -11.69 0.76
CA TRP A 126 1.10 -10.94 0.32
C TRP A 126 -0.19 -11.52 0.89
N GLN A 127 -0.30 -12.84 0.95
CA GLN A 127 -1.48 -13.52 1.49
C GLN A 127 -1.76 -13.14 2.95
N SER A 128 -0.73 -13.10 3.81
CA SER A 128 -0.93 -12.71 5.21
C SER A 128 -1.25 -11.23 5.37
N GLU A 129 -0.55 -10.35 4.65
CA GLU A 129 -0.76 -8.90 4.77
C GLU A 129 -2.10 -8.44 4.20
N PHE A 130 -2.53 -8.99 3.07
CA PHE A 130 -3.85 -8.67 2.55
C PHE A 130 -4.98 -9.26 3.39
N LEU A 131 -4.78 -10.44 3.97
CA LEU A 131 -5.74 -10.99 4.91
C LEU A 131 -5.88 -10.08 6.14
N SER A 132 -4.78 -9.54 6.67
CA SER A 132 -4.80 -8.65 7.84
C SER A 132 -5.55 -7.34 7.54
N VAL A 133 -5.27 -6.70 6.40
CA VAL A 133 -5.96 -5.49 5.95
C VAL A 133 -7.45 -5.75 5.69
N PHE A 134 -7.77 -6.84 5.00
CA PHE A 134 -9.17 -7.20 4.75
C PHE A 134 -9.90 -7.48 6.06
N ALA A 135 -9.27 -8.20 6.99
CA ALA A 135 -9.83 -8.49 8.29
C ALA A 135 -10.13 -7.22 9.07
N ILE A 136 -9.19 -6.26 9.18
CA ILE A 136 -9.46 -5.02 9.92
C ILE A 136 -10.56 -4.18 9.25
N VAL A 137 -10.59 -4.11 7.91
CA VAL A 137 -11.63 -3.38 7.17
C VAL A 137 -13.02 -4.01 7.38
N ILE A 138 -13.15 -5.33 7.31
CA ILE A 138 -14.45 -6.00 7.49
C ILE A 138 -14.85 -6.03 8.97
N LEU A 139 -13.94 -6.38 9.87
CA LEU A 139 -14.23 -6.47 11.30
C LEU A 139 -14.58 -5.11 11.89
N SER A 140 -13.97 -4.01 11.43
CA SER A 140 -14.32 -2.65 11.88
C SER A 140 -15.76 -2.22 11.57
N ILE A 141 -16.43 -2.89 10.63
CA ILE A 141 -17.85 -2.64 10.33
C ILE A 141 -18.74 -3.17 11.47
N TYR A 142 -18.42 -4.34 12.01
CA TYR A 142 -19.30 -5.07 12.93
C TYR A 142 -18.85 -5.02 14.39
N LEU A 143 -17.53 -4.97 14.63
CA LEU A 143 -16.94 -4.92 15.97
C LEU A 143 -16.77 -3.47 16.42
N ARG A 144 -16.69 -3.25 17.74
CA ARG A 144 -16.49 -1.95 18.36
C ARG A 144 -15.35 -2.00 19.35
N GLN A 145 -14.41 -1.07 19.22
CA GLN A 145 -13.30 -0.87 20.15
C GLN A 145 -13.25 0.60 20.58
N LYS A 146 -13.66 0.87 21.83
CA LYS A 146 -13.70 2.24 22.38
C LYS A 146 -12.31 2.89 22.33
N GLY A 147 -12.21 4.05 21.69
CA GLY A 147 -10.97 4.83 21.57
C GLY A 147 -10.02 4.40 20.44
N SER A 148 -10.41 3.42 19.62
CA SER A 148 -9.64 3.07 18.41
C SER A 148 -10.10 3.92 17.22
N PRO A 149 -9.17 4.55 16.47
CA PRO A 149 -9.52 5.26 15.25
C PRO A 149 -9.98 4.32 14.12
N GLN A 150 -9.70 3.02 14.20
CA GLN A 150 -10.15 2.01 13.24
C GLN A 150 -11.54 1.44 13.57
N SER A 151 -12.23 1.99 14.58
CA SER A 151 -13.55 1.53 15.00
C SER A 151 -14.55 2.67 14.98
N LYS A 152 -15.79 2.38 14.57
CA LYS A 152 -16.91 3.30 14.79
C LYS A 152 -17.17 3.53 16.30
N PRO A 153 -17.83 4.64 16.68
CA PRO A 153 -18.39 4.80 18.02
C PRO A 153 -19.23 3.59 18.43
N VAL A 154 -19.24 3.28 19.73
CA VAL A 154 -19.88 2.05 20.26
C VAL A 154 -21.39 2.07 20.05
N ASP A 155 -21.98 3.25 19.99
CA ASP A 155 -23.39 3.55 19.78
C ASP A 155 -23.77 3.75 18.30
N ALA A 156 -22.81 3.77 17.37
CA ALA A 156 -23.06 3.95 15.95
C ALA A 156 -23.62 2.66 15.28
N PRO A 157 -24.75 2.71 14.55
CA PRO A 157 -25.22 1.60 13.73
C PRO A 157 -24.20 1.06 12.71
N ASN A 158 -24.29 -0.25 12.41
CA ASN A 158 -23.39 -0.90 11.44
C ASN A 158 -23.47 -0.31 10.03
N MET A 159 -24.64 0.20 9.65
CA MET A 159 -24.92 0.81 8.35
C MET A 159 -24.58 2.31 8.30
N GLU A 160 -24.17 2.91 9.42
CA GLU A 160 -23.77 4.31 9.46
C GLU A 160 -22.36 4.46 8.91
N THR A 161 -22.13 5.41 8.02
CA THR A 161 -20.90 5.54 7.24
C THR A 161 -20.36 6.95 7.42
N GLY A 162 -19.28 7.10 8.19
CA GLY A 162 -18.63 8.38 8.54
C GLY A 162 -19.51 9.39 9.29
N GLU A 163 -18.87 10.38 9.92
CA GLU A 163 -19.52 11.61 10.42
C GLU A 163 -19.32 12.78 9.43
#